data_AF-A0A424MDH3-F1
#
_entry.id   AF-A0A424MDH3-F1
#
_cell.length_a   1.000
_cell.length_b   1.000
_cell.length_c   1.000
_cell.angle_alpha   90.00
_cell.angle_beta   90.00
_cell.angle_gamma   90.00
#
_symmetry.space_group_name_H-M   'P 1'
#
loop_
_entity.id
_entity.type
_entity.pdbx_description
1 polymer ?
#
loop_
_entity_poly.entity_id
_entity_poly.type
_entity_poly.pdbx_seq_one_letter_code
_entity_poly.pdbx_strand_id
1 'polypeptide(L)'
;MENLSQVLQKHSPKLRDKKEEETTPEYLNYINQMVNETHESILQLSPFNKIAEIFKTTEPLSLKEIKEIFDEVKRCNSSQSDKF
;
A
#
# COMPACT_ATOMS: atom_id res chain seq x y z
N MET A 1 -7.10 -7.19 -16.80
CA MET A 1 -6.84 -6.38 -15.60
C MET A 1 -7.37 -7.13 -14.40
N GLU A 2 -6.57 -7.35 -13.37
CA GLU A 2 -7.07 -7.82 -12.08
C GLU A 2 -7.99 -6.74 -11.48
N ASN A 3 -9.15 -7.15 -10.97
CA ASN A 3 -10.05 -6.25 -10.23
C ASN A 3 -9.46 -6.01 -8.82
N LEU A 4 -9.75 -4.85 -8.22
CA LEU A 4 -9.33 -4.51 -6.84
C LEU A 4 -9.61 -5.65 -5.85
N SER A 5 -10.75 -6.33 -5.95
CA SER A 5 -11.08 -7.47 -5.09
C SER A 5 -10.07 -8.62 -5.22
N GLN A 6 -9.59 -8.91 -6.42
CA GLN A 6 -8.58 -9.96 -6.67
C GLN A 6 -7.22 -9.57 -6.09
N VAL A 7 -6.84 -8.30 -6.22
CA VAL A 7 -5.61 -7.76 -5.62
C VAL A 7 -5.70 -7.84 -4.09
N LEU A 8 -6.80 -7.41 -3.49
CA LEU A 8 -7.00 -7.48 -2.05
C LEU A 8 -7.00 -8.92 -1.52
N GLN A 9 -7.58 -9.87 -2.27
CA GLN A 9 -7.51 -11.29 -1.91
C GLN A 9 -6.08 -11.84 -1.97
N LYS A 10 -5.32 -11.51 -3.01
CA LYS A 10 -3.91 -11.92 -3.16
C LYS A 10 -3.03 -11.43 -2.02
N HIS A 11 -3.35 -10.24 -1.49
CA HIS A 11 -2.62 -9.63 -0.39
C HIS A 11 -3.24 -9.88 0.98
N SER A 12 -4.35 -10.61 1.09
CA SER A 12 -5.04 -10.83 2.38
C SER A 12 -4.10 -11.46 3.42
N PRO A 13 -4.07 -10.95 4.67
CA PRO A 13 -3.18 -11.48 5.68
C PRO A 13 -3.58 -12.92 6.01
N LYS A 14 -2.61 -13.83 6.01
CA LYS A 14 -2.81 -15.20 6.49
C LYS A 14 -2.80 -15.18 8.02
N LEU A 15 -3.98 -15.08 8.61
CA LEU A 15 -4.15 -15.16 10.05
C LEU A 15 -4.11 -16.63 10.49
N ARG A 16 -3.26 -16.94 11.46
CA ARG A 16 -3.32 -18.23 12.18
C ARG A 16 -4.48 -18.22 13.17
N ASP A 17 -4.88 -19.40 13.62
CA ASP A 17 -5.77 -19.53 14.78
C ASP A 17 -5.09 -19.07 16.07
N LYS A 18 -5.92 -18.71 17.06
CA LYS A 18 -5.48 -18.38 18.43
C LYS A 18 -4.89 -19.63 19.08
N LYS A 19 -3.73 -19.49 19.71
CA LYS A 19 -3.09 -20.59 20.45
C LYS A 19 -3.82 -20.82 21.78
N GLU A 20 -3.74 -22.05 22.29
CA GLU A 20 -4.38 -22.43 23.55
C GLU A 20 -3.89 -21.59 24.74
N GLU A 21 -2.56 -21.38 24.81
CA GLU A 21 -1.91 -20.62 25.89
C GLU A 21 -1.90 -19.09 25.69
N GLU A 22 -2.35 -18.62 24.52
CA GLU A 22 -2.35 -17.19 24.20
C GLU A 22 -3.57 -16.50 24.83
N THR A 23 -3.38 -15.31 25.38
CA THR A 23 -4.49 -14.50 25.88
C THR A 23 -5.24 -13.82 24.72
N THR A 24 -6.51 -13.47 24.92
CA THR A 24 -7.27 -12.75 23.89
C THR A 24 -6.61 -11.44 23.46
N PRO A 25 -6.08 -10.58 24.37
CA PRO A 25 -5.35 -9.38 23.96
C PRO A 25 -4.11 -9.66 23.11
N GLU A 26 -3.33 -10.68 23.43
CA GLU A 26 -2.16 -11.06 22.62
C GLU A 26 -2.56 -11.47 21.20
N TYR A 27 -3.62 -12.26 21.07
CA TYR A 27 -4.12 -12.64 19.75
C TYR A 27 -4.67 -11.46 18.95
N LEU A 28 -5.36 -10.53 19.61
CA LEU A 28 -5.83 -9.29 18.97
C LEU A 28 -4.67 -8.39 18.53
N ASN A 29 -3.60 -8.31 19.32
CA ASN A 29 -2.38 -7.60 18.94
C ASN A 29 -1.73 -8.24 17.71
N TYR A 30 -1.69 -9.57 17.65
CA TYR A 30 -1.22 -10.30 16.47
C TYR A 30 -2.05 -9.98 15.22
N ILE A 31 -3.39 -10.02 15.32
CA ILE A 31 -4.27 -9.68 14.20
C ILE A 31 -3.99 -8.25 13.73
N ASN A 32 -3.93 -7.29 14.66
CA ASN A 32 -3.66 -5.90 14.35
C ASN A 32 -2.32 -5.72 13.62
N GLN A 33 -1.26 -6.40 14.10
CA GLN A 33 0.03 -6.40 13.45
C GLN A 33 -0.06 -6.91 11.99
N MET A 34 -0.63 -8.10 11.78
CA MET A 34 -0.72 -8.71 10.44
C MET A 34 -1.56 -7.87 9.46
N VAL A 35 -2.66 -7.28 9.95
CA VAL A 35 -3.52 -6.41 9.16
C VAL A 35 -2.79 -5.13 8.77
N ASN A 36 -2.07 -4.49 9.70
CA ASN A 36 -1.34 -3.26 9.41
C ASN A 36 -0.15 -3.49 8.47
N GLU A 37 0.62 -4.57 8.66
CA GLU A 37 1.71 -4.94 7.74
C GLU A 37 1.19 -5.17 6.31
N THR A 38 0.03 -5.82 6.21
CA THR A 38 -0.64 -6.03 4.91
C THR A 38 -1.14 -4.72 4.32
N HIS A 39 -1.75 -3.87 5.14
CA HIS A 39 -2.26 -2.57 4.71
C HIS A 39 -1.13 -1.71 4.12
N GLU A 40 0.00 -1.61 4.81
CA GLU A 40 1.19 -0.92 4.31
C GLU A 40 1.68 -1.52 2.99
N SER A 41 1.74 -2.85 2.90
CA SER A 41 2.15 -3.53 1.67
C SER A 41 1.22 -3.22 0.48
N ILE A 42 -0.09 -3.13 0.70
CA ILE A 42 -1.07 -2.74 -0.33
C ILE A 42 -0.90 -1.27 -0.72
N LEU A 43 -0.68 -0.38 0.24
CA LEU A 43 -0.41 1.03 -0.05
C LEU A 43 0.80 1.18 -0.96
N GLN A 44 1.88 0.42 -0.74
CA GLN A 44 3.07 0.45 -1.61
C GLN A 44 2.78 0.05 -3.08
N LEU A 45 1.70 -0.69 -3.35
CA LEU A 45 1.28 -1.04 -4.71
C LEU A 45 0.52 0.10 -5.40
N SER A 46 0.02 1.07 -4.64
CA SER A 46 -0.67 2.22 -5.20
C SER A 46 0.35 3.09 -5.95
N PRO A 47 0.09 3.43 -7.22
CA PRO A 47 0.97 4.31 -7.97
C PRO A 47 0.95 5.75 -7.41
N PHE A 48 -0.03 6.06 -6.55
CA PHE A 48 -0.09 7.33 -5.83
C PHE A 48 0.73 7.33 -4.54
N ASN A 49 1.12 6.16 -4.01
CA ASN A 49 1.83 6.08 -2.74
C ASN A 49 3.20 6.74 -2.82
N LYS A 50 3.92 6.52 -3.93
CA LYS A 50 5.22 7.18 -4.15
C LYS A 50 5.08 8.71 -4.14
N ILE A 51 4.03 9.24 -4.76
CA ILE A 51 3.75 10.68 -4.76
C ILE A 51 3.42 11.15 -3.33
N ALA A 52 2.55 10.42 -2.64
CA ALA A 52 2.14 10.74 -1.27
C ALA A 52 3.34 10.75 -0.30
N GLU A 53 4.25 9.78 -0.39
CA GLU A 53 5.47 9.74 0.42
C GLU A 53 6.38 10.95 0.20
N ILE A 54 6.55 11.37 -1.05
CA ILE A 54 7.34 12.58 -1.37
C ILE A 54 6.71 13.82 -0.70
N PHE A 55 5.39 13.94 -0.73
CA PHE A 55 4.67 15.05 -0.10
C PHE A 55 4.54 14.96 1.43
N LYS A 56 4.84 13.83 2.07
CA LYS A 56 4.83 13.70 3.55
C LYS A 56 5.98 14.45 4.21
N THR A 57 7.02 14.80 3.46
CA THR A 57 8.14 15.58 3.98
C THR A 57 7.70 17.02 4.29
N THR A 58 8.22 17.60 5.38
CA THR A 58 7.95 19.01 5.74
C THR A 58 8.91 19.99 5.06
N GLU A 59 9.80 19.48 4.20
CA GLU A 59 10.82 20.25 3.50
C GLU A 59 10.30 20.70 2.11
N PRO A 60 10.81 21.82 1.57
CA PRO A 60 10.55 22.17 0.18
C PRO A 60 11.04 21.07 -0.77
N LEU A 61 10.22 20.75 -1.77
CA LEU A 61 10.57 19.72 -2.76
C LEU A 61 11.82 20.12 -3.56
N SER A 62 12.75 19.18 -3.68
CA SER A 62 13.89 19.28 -4.58
C SER A 62 13.48 19.13 -6.05
N LEU A 63 14.30 19.63 -6.97
CA LEU A 63 14.09 19.44 -8.41
C LEU A 63 13.99 17.96 -8.82
N LYS A 64 14.71 17.08 -8.11
CA LYS A 64 14.65 15.63 -8.32
C LYS A 64 13.27 15.08 -7.97
N GLU A 65 12.75 15.43 -6.79
CA GLU A 65 11.43 14.98 -6.33
C GLU A 65 10.30 15.50 -7.22
N ILE A 66 10.37 16.76 -7.64
CA ILE A 66 9.42 17.36 -8.59
C ILE A 66 9.39 16.55 -9.89
N LYS A 67 10.56 16.19 -10.44
CA LYS A 67 10.66 15.37 -11.64
C LYS A 67 10.07 13.97 -11.41
N GLU A 68 10.39 13.34 -10.30
CA GLU A 68 9.86 12.02 -9.96
C GLU A 68 8.33 12.00 -9.83
N ILE A 69 7.72 13.05 -9.26
CA ILE A 69 6.27 13.21 -9.20
C ILE A 69 5.67 13.27 -10.61
N PHE A 70 6.22 14.12 -11.49
CA PHE A 70 5.69 14.26 -12.86
C PHE A 70 5.83 12.99 -13.68
N ASP A 71 6.96 12.28 -13.56
CA ASP A 71 7.18 11.00 -14.24
C ASP A 71 6.19 9.93 -13.75
N GLU A 72 5.92 9.89 -12.44
CA GLU A 72 4.93 8.99 -11.83
C GLU A 72 3.51 9.29 -12.32
N VAL A 73 3.08 10.56 -12.30
CA VAL A 73 1.77 10.99 -12.83
C VAL A 73 1.62 10.62 -14.31
N LYS A 74 2.67 10.82 -15.12
CA LYS A 74 2.65 10.43 -16.53
C LYS A 74 2.46 8.93 -16.67
N ARG A 75 3.15 8.10 -15.88
CA ARG A 75 2.98 6.64 -15.89
C ARG A 75 1.56 6.20 -15.53
N CYS A 76 0.97 6.83 -14.51
CA CYS A 76 -0.43 6.59 -14.12
C CYS A 76 -1.38 6.86 -15.27
N ASN A 77 -1.21 8.00 -15.95
CA ASN A 77 -2.07 8.43 -17.05
C ASN A 77 -1.86 7.60 -18.33
N SER A 78 -0.63 7.21 -18.64
CA SER A 78 -0.33 6.34 -19.78
C SER A 78 -0.90 4.94 -19.62
N SER A 79 -0.95 4.43 -18.38
CA SER A 79 -1.62 3.16 -18.05
C SER A 79 -3.15 3.23 -18.22
N GLN A 80 -3.71 4.44 -18.36
CA GLN A 80 -5.13 4.66 -18.67
C GLN A 80 -5.38 4.96 -20.16
N SER A 81 -4.38 5.36 -20.95
CA SER A 81 -4.57 5.72 -22.37
C SER A 81 -4.63 4.53 -23.33
N ASP A 82 -4.23 3.32 -22.90
CA ASP A 82 -4.44 2.08 -23.67
C ASP A 82 -5.88 1.53 -23.55
N LYS A 83 -6.83 2.35 -23.06
CA LYS A 83 -8.23 1.97 -22.79
C LYS A 83 -9.24 2.50 -23.80
N PHE A 84 -8.82 2.95 -24.98
CA PHE A 84 -9.72 3.34 -26.07
C PHE A 84 -9.31 2.73 -27.40
#